data_AF-A0AAV8YZ42-F1
#
_entry.id   AF-A0AAV8YZ42-F1
#
_cell.length_a   1.000
_cell.length_b   1.000
_cell.length_c   1.000
_cell.angle_alpha   90.00
_cell.angle_beta   90.00
_cell.angle_gamma   90.00
#
_symmetry.space_group_name_H-M   'P 1'
#
loop_
_entity.id
_entity.type
_entity.pdbx_description
1 polymer ?
#
loop_
_entity_poly.entity_id
_entity_poly.type
_entity_poly.pdbx_seq_one_letter_code
_entity_poly.pdbx_strand_id
1 'polypeptide(L)' 'MGINIPTRDELIANKLKDTKELARKVGADSLGYLSVEGLVRAVKKEINSTNQVDGHCTACLTGEYPGGIPDQLDW' A
#
# COMPACT_ATOMS: atom_id res chain seq x y z
N MET A 1 4.35 -6.53 -11.66
CA MET A 1 4.91 -5.85 -10.46
C MET A 1 6.10 -6.68 -10.00
N GLY A 2 7.22 -6.05 -9.63
CA GLY A 2 8.50 -6.73 -9.37
C GLY A 2 9.29 -6.16 -8.19
N ILE A 3 8.58 -5.56 -7.23
CA ILE A 3 9.16 -5.08 -5.98
C ILE A 3 9.25 -6.27 -5.03
N ASN A 4 10.40 -6.47 -4.41
CA ASN A 4 10.58 -7.49 -3.37
C ASN A 4 9.85 -7.05 -2.09
N ILE A 5 8.73 -7.70 -1.76
CA ILE A 5 7.92 -7.44 -0.58
C ILE A 5 7.81 -8.73 0.23
N PRO A 6 7.92 -8.69 1.57
CA PRO A 6 7.69 -9.87 2.42
C PRO A 6 6.32 -10.52 2.21
N THR A 7 6.17 -11.76 2.69
CA THR A 7 4.89 -12.47 2.62
C THR A 7 3.80 -11.72 3.40
N ARG A 8 2.53 -12.01 3.10
CA ARG A 8 1.40 -11.37 3.80
C ARG A 8 1.47 -11.56 5.31
N ASP A 9 2.00 -12.69 5.77
CA ASP A 9 2.09 -12.99 7.19
C ASP A 9 3.21 -12.24 7.91
N GLU A 10 4.27 -11.87 7.21
CA GLU A 10 5.39 -11.09 7.76
C GLU A 10 5.08 -9.59 7.86
N LEU A 11 4.07 -9.11 7.12
CA LEU A 11 3.67 -7.70 7.14
C LEU A 11 2.86 -7.36 8.41
N ILE A 12 3.44 -6.55 9.30
CA ILE A 12 2.83 -6.18 10.58
C ILE A 12 1.45 -5.51 10.45
N ALA A 13 1.22 -4.74 9.38
CA ALA A 13 -0.06 -4.08 9.11
C ALA A 13 -1.18 -5.09 8.76
N ASN A 14 -0.85 -6.32 8.34
CA ASN A 14 -1.83 -7.40 8.17
C ASN A 14 -2.22 -8.05 9.50
N LYS A 15 -1.40 -7.89 10.55
CA LYS A 15 -1.64 -8.44 11.89
C LYS A 15 -2.31 -7.42 12.81
N LEU A 16 -1.93 -6.14 12.71
CA LEU A 16 -2.40 -5.07 13.58
C LEU A 16 -3.22 -4.05 12.78
N LYS A 17 -4.52 -3.92 13.10
CA LYS A 17 -5.43 -2.98 12.42
C LYS A 17 -5.49 -1.60 13.07
N ASP A 18 -5.05 -1.48 14.32
CA ASP A 18 -5.07 -0.23 15.09
C ASP A 18 -3.67 0.40 15.14
N THR A 19 -3.57 1.67 14.75
CA THR A 19 -2.31 2.42 14.79
C THR A 19 -1.80 2.61 16.20
N LYS A 20 -2.67 2.63 17.23
CA LYS A 20 -2.24 2.72 18.63
C LYS A 20 -1.53 1.45 19.08
N GLU A 21 -2.00 0.29 18.65
CA GLU A 21 -1.34 -0.98 18.95
C GLU A 21 0.00 -1.09 18.25
N LEU A 22 0.05 -0.69 16.97
CA LEU A 22 1.29 -0.65 16.22
C LEU A 22 2.31 0.33 16.83
N ALA A 23 1.87 1.54 17.23
CA ALA A 23 2.73 2.52 17.90
C ALA A 23 3.38 1.93 19.15
N ARG A 24 2.59 1.28 20.02
CA ARG A 24 3.11 0.58 21.20
C ARG A 24 4.10 -0.53 20.82
N LYS A 25 3.82 -1.29 19.77
CA LYS A 25 4.66 -2.40 19.31
C LYS A 25 6.03 -1.96 18.83
N VAL A 26 6.13 -0.78 18.21
CA VAL A 26 7.40 -0.21 17.70
C VAL A 26 8.05 0.78 18.68
N GLY A 27 7.43 1.06 19.83
CA GLY A 27 7.96 1.98 20.84
C GLY A 27 7.77 3.47 20.52
N ALA A 28 6.80 3.82 19.67
CA ALA A 28 6.48 5.21 19.34
C ALA A 28 5.37 5.78 20.25
N ASP A 29 5.43 7.08 20.53
CA ASP A 29 4.36 7.80 21.26
C ASP A 29 3.05 7.86 20.46
N SER A 30 3.17 7.95 19.13
CA SER A 30 2.03 7.99 18.20
C SER A 30 2.40 7.44 16.83
N LEU A 31 1.40 7.00 16.08
CA LEU A 31 1.55 6.55 14.70
C LEU A 31 0.32 6.98 13.89
N GLY A 32 0.57 7.48 12.68
CA GLY A 32 -0.44 7.78 11.69
C GLY A 32 0.01 7.32 10.31
N TYR A 33 -0.92 6.79 9.52
CA TYR A 33 -0.69 6.50 8.11
C TYR A 33 -1.09 7.71 7.25
N LEU A 34 -0.35 7.93 6.16
CA LEU A 34 -0.83 8.76 5.07
C LEU A 34 -2.01 8.04 4.40
N SER A 35 -3.11 8.74 4.12
CA SER A 35 -4.23 8.12 3.40
C SER A 35 -3.83 7.79 1.96
N VAL A 36 -4.41 6.74 1.38
CA VAL A 36 -4.12 6.33 0.00
C VAL A 36 -4.48 7.45 -0.98
N GLU A 37 -5.59 8.15 -0.74
CA GLU A 37 -6.01 9.30 -1.55
C GLU A 37 -5.03 10.46 -1.40
N GLY A 38 -4.53 10.70 -0.18
CA GLY A 38 -3.51 11.71 0.10
C GLY A 38 -2.20 11.41 -0.63
N LEU A 39 -1.75 10.16 -0.61
CA LEU A 39 -0.59 9.69 -1.34
C LEU A 39 -0.76 9.91 -2.85
N VAL A 40 -1.88 9.44 -3.42
CA VAL A 40 -2.17 9.57 -4.86
C VAL A 40 -2.21 11.05 -5.28
N ARG A 41 -2.86 11.92 -4.51
CA ARG A 41 -2.87 13.37 -4.79
C ARG A 41 -1.46 13.97 -4.75
N ALA A 42 -0.63 13.57 -3.79
CA ALA A 42 0.71 14.11 -3.61
C ALA A 42 1.63 13.77 -4.80
N VAL A 43 1.54 12.54 -5.34
CA VAL A 43 2.42 12.08 -6.44
C VAL A 43 1.92 12.45 -7.83
N LYS A 44 0.62 12.69 -8.02
CA LYS A 44 0.03 13.02 -9.33
C LYS A 44 0.45 14.37 -9.90
N LYS A 45 0.97 15.30 -9.08
CA LYS A 45 1.20 16.70 -9.46
C LYS A 45 2.18 16.89 -10.65
N GLU A 46 3.02 15.91 -10.96
CA GLU A 46 4.04 16.02 -12.02
C GLU A 46 3.86 15.01 -13.18
N ILE A 47 2.75 14.27 -13.22
CA ILE A 47 2.50 13.31 -14.29
C ILE A 47 1.95 14.05 -15.52
N ASN A 48 2.84 14.56 -16.37
CA ASN A 48 2.51 15.04 -17.71
C ASN A 48 2.45 13.84 -18.67
N SER A 49 1.39 13.03 -18.59
CA SER A 49 1.24 11.88 -19.48
C SER A 49 0.25 12.19 -20.61
N THR A 50 0.66 11.94 -21.84
CA THR A 50 -0.17 12.01 -23.05
C THR A 50 -0.93 10.71 -23.33
N ASN A 51 -0.74 9.67 -22.50
CA ASN A 51 -1.38 8.36 -22.62
C ASN A 51 -2.37 8.13 -21.47
N GLN A 52 -3.58 7.68 -21.82
CA GLN A 52 -4.77 7.54 -20.96
C GLN A 52 -4.67 6.48 -19.84
N VAL A 53 -3.50 5.90 -19.58
CA VAL A 53 -3.29 4.94 -18.47
C VAL A 53 -2.64 5.67 -17.30
N ASP A 54 -3.35 6.64 -16.76
CA ASP A 54 -2.88 7.48 -15.66
C ASP A 54 -3.12 6.79 -14.31
N GLY A 55 -2.06 6.31 -13.66
CA GLY A 55 -2.19 5.83 -12.28
C GLY A 55 -0.93 5.17 -11.72
N HIS A 56 -0.64 5.47 -10.45
CA HIS A 56 0.30 4.67 -9.67
C HIS A 56 -0.42 3.46 -9.10
N CYS A 57 0.22 2.30 -9.15
CA CYS A 57 -0.28 1.11 -8.47
C CYS A 57 -0.35 1.37 -6.94
N THR A 58 -1.49 1.03 -6.33
CA THR A 58 -1.71 1.07 -4.88
C THR A 58 -1.97 -0.31 -4.28
N ALA A 59 -1.82 -1.40 -5.05
CA ALA A 59 -2.20 -2.75 -4.66
C ALA A 59 -1.54 -3.26 -3.36
N CYS A 60 -0.31 -2.83 -3.06
CA CYS A 60 0.37 -3.18 -1.82
C CYS A 60 -0.27 -2.56 -0.58
N LEU A 61 -1.08 -1.50 -0.76
CA LEU A 61 -1.77 -0.77 0.28
C LEU A 61 -3.26 -1.15 0.35
N THR A 62 -3.90 -1.34 -0.81
CA THR A 62 -5.36 -1.55 -0.93
C THR A 62 -5.74 -3.01 -1.18
N GLY A 63 -4.82 -3.82 -1.70
CA GLY A 63 -5.12 -5.15 -2.25
C GLY A 63 -5.78 -5.11 -3.64
N GLU A 64 -6.03 -3.93 -4.21
CA GLU A 64 -6.66 -3.77 -5.53
C GLU A 64 -5.58 -3.78 -6.62
N TYR A 65 -5.40 -4.94 -7.26
CA TYR A 65 -4.46 -5.10 -8.36
C TYR A 65 -5.12 -4.68 -9.68
N PRO A 66 -4.53 -3.74 -10.45
CA PRO A 66 -5.10 -3.28 -11.73
C PRO A 66 -5.33 -4.38 -12.77
N GLY A 67 -4.56 -5.47 -12.70
CA GLY A 67 -4.73 -6.65 -13.55
C GLY A 67 -5.57 -7.77 -12.92
N GLY A 68 -6.23 -7.50 -11.79
CA GLY A 68 -6.86 -8.53 -10.96
C GLY A 68 -5.85 -9.37 -10.18
N ILE A 69 -6.39 -10.31 -9.41
CA ILE A 69 -5.62 -11.30 -8.66
C ILE A 69 -5.80 -12.64 -9.40
N PRO A 70 -4.72 -13.38 -9.72
CA PRO A 70 -4.85 -14.72 -10.30
C PRO A 70 -5.62 -15.67 -9.37
N ASP A 71 -6.39 -16.60 -9.96
CA ASP A 71 -7.17 -17.60 -9.19
C ASP A 71 -6.28 -18.51 -8.32
N GLN A 72 -5.02 -18.70 -8.75
CA GLN A 72 -4.02 -19.45 -8.02
C GLN A 72 -2.88 -18.50 -7.62
N LEU A 73 -2.87 -18.12 -6.35
CA LEU A 73 -1.81 -17.32 -5.75
C LEU A 73 -0.85 -18.25 -5.03
N ASP A 74 0.30 -18.52 -5.65
CA ASP A 74 1.43 -19.17 -4.98
C ASP A 74 2.25 -18.07 -4.26
N TRP A 75 2.05 -17.93 -2.96
CA TRP A 75 2.84 -17.07 -2.07
C TRP A 75 3.73 -17.90 -1.15
#